data_AF-A0A8T1UAU6-F1
#
_entry.id   AF-A0A8T1UAU6-F1
#
_cell.length_a   1.000
_cell.length_b   1.000
_cell.length_c   1.000
_cell.angle_alpha   90.00
_cell.angle_beta   90.00
_cell.angle_gamma   90.00
#
_symmetry.space_group_name_H-M   'P 1'
#
loop_
_entity.id
_entity.type
_entity.pdbx_description
1 polymer ?
#
loop_
_entity_poly.entity_id
_entity_poly.type
_entity_poly.pdbx_seq_one_letter_code
_entity_poly.pdbx_strand_id
1 'polypeptide(L)'
;VVGKAYKLTKTAGINHLAIGYGHSGSFIFQHGNYYYLFMSKGSCCGYDKKRPAPGKEYRILACRSSNATGSFVDKDGVDCKKGGGTVVLKSHDIVYGPGGQGVYNDPKHGPILYYHYVDTTIGYADGQKRFGWNKINFSSGWPVV
;
A
#
# COMPACT_ATOMS: atom_id res chain seq x y z
N VAL A 1 -8.81 6.14 14.21
CA VAL A 1 -9.16 5.09 15.20
C VAL A 1 -8.29 3.88 14.91
N VAL A 2 -7.34 3.54 15.79
CA VAL A 2 -6.51 2.34 15.65
C VAL A 2 -7.37 1.14 16.04
N GLY A 3 -7.82 0.34 15.06
CA GLY A 3 -8.69 -0.81 15.31
C GLY A 3 -7.90 -2.08 15.63
N LYS A 4 -8.45 -2.90 16.55
CA LYS A 4 -7.95 -4.22 16.96
C LYS A 4 -7.55 -5.09 15.75
N ALA A 5 -6.45 -5.84 15.89
CA ALA A 5 -6.01 -6.82 14.91
C ALA A 5 -7.00 -7.99 14.84
N TYR A 6 -7.47 -8.34 13.64
CA TYR A 6 -8.31 -9.50 13.37
C TYR A 6 -7.51 -10.56 12.59
N LYS A 7 -7.71 -11.84 12.95
CA LYS A 7 -7.15 -13.00 12.26
C LYS A 7 -7.90 -13.21 10.94
N LEU A 8 -7.22 -13.03 9.81
CA LEU A 8 -7.79 -13.24 8.47
C LEU A 8 -8.04 -14.74 8.24
N THR A 9 -9.29 -15.15 8.00
CA THR A 9 -9.69 -16.56 7.77
C THR A 9 -10.20 -16.86 6.36
N LYS A 10 -10.09 -15.94 5.40
CA LYS A 10 -10.44 -16.25 4.01
C LYS A 10 -9.67 -15.38 3.02
N THR A 11 -8.75 -15.99 2.30
CA THR A 11 -7.96 -15.37 1.23
C THR A 11 -8.82 -15.26 -0.02
N ALA A 12 -9.25 -14.05 -0.39
CA ALA A 12 -9.67 -13.78 -1.77
C ALA A 12 -8.41 -13.81 -2.65
N GLY A 13 -8.50 -14.48 -3.80
CA GLY A 13 -7.36 -14.86 -4.65
C GLY A 13 -6.29 -13.77 -4.81
N ILE A 14 -5.06 -14.13 -4.42
CA ILE A 14 -3.88 -13.27 -4.49
C ILE A 14 -3.31 -13.37 -5.91
N ASN A 15 -3.63 -12.40 -6.77
CA ASN A 15 -2.93 -12.25 -8.05
C ASN A 15 -1.79 -11.24 -7.85
N HIS A 16 -0.58 -11.73 -7.57
CA HIS A 16 0.62 -10.90 -7.53
C HIS A 16 1.07 -10.60 -8.98
N LEU A 17 0.85 -9.38 -9.46
CA LEU A 17 1.46 -8.91 -10.70
C LEU A 17 2.88 -8.42 -10.39
N ALA A 18 3.91 -9.10 -10.92
CA ALA A 18 5.28 -8.63 -10.81
C ALA A 18 5.46 -7.37 -11.67
N ILE A 19 5.60 -6.21 -11.02
CA ILE A 19 5.97 -4.96 -11.67
C ILE A 19 7.47 -4.77 -11.42
N GLY A 20 8.29 -4.75 -12.48
CA GLY A 20 9.69 -4.31 -12.38
C GLY A 20 9.79 -2.86 -11.88
N TYR A 21 11.00 -2.39 -11.55
CA TYR A 21 11.34 -1.03 -11.06
C TYR A 21 11.34 -0.78 -9.53
N GLY A 22 11.72 -1.78 -8.73
CA GLY A 22 11.87 -1.59 -7.27
C GLY A 22 10.54 -1.46 -6.53
N HIS A 23 9.48 -2.00 -7.14
CA HIS A 23 8.16 -2.14 -6.55
C HIS A 23 8.02 -3.53 -5.92
N SER A 24 7.48 -3.58 -4.71
CA SER A 24 7.27 -4.83 -3.97
C SER A 24 5.92 -4.84 -3.27
N GLY A 25 5.41 -6.03 -2.93
CA GLY A 25 4.10 -6.19 -2.29
C GLY A 25 2.94 -5.72 -3.16
N SER A 26 2.93 -6.09 -4.44
CA SER A 26 1.86 -5.75 -5.38
C SER A 26 0.53 -6.40 -5.00
N PHE A 27 -0.56 -5.64 -5.01
CA PHE A 27 -1.92 -6.12 -4.76
C PHE A 27 -2.91 -5.47 -5.74
N ILE A 28 -3.72 -6.28 -6.44
CA ILE A 28 -4.76 -5.76 -7.34
C ILE A 28 -6.12 -5.80 -6.62
N PHE A 29 -6.85 -4.70 -6.72
CA PHE A 29 -8.20 -4.56 -6.21
C PHE A 29 -9.12 -3.94 -7.26
N GLN A 30 -10.25 -4.58 -7.56
CA GLN A 30 -11.23 -4.01 -8.47
C GLN A 30 -12.21 -3.13 -7.68
N HIS A 31 -12.42 -1.89 -8.13
CA HIS A 31 -13.41 -0.99 -7.57
C HIS A 31 -14.10 -0.18 -8.68
N GLY A 32 -15.41 -0.38 -8.83
CA GLY A 32 -16.15 0.13 -9.98
C GLY A 32 -15.58 -0.42 -11.29
N ASN A 33 -15.34 0.46 -12.25
CA ASN A 33 -14.87 0.10 -13.60
C ASN A 33 -13.34 0.01 -13.74
N TYR A 34 -12.60 0.12 -12.63
CA TYR A 34 -11.14 0.13 -12.64
C TYR A 34 -10.56 -0.97 -11.76
N TYR A 35 -9.42 -1.50 -12.19
CA TYR A 35 -8.48 -2.26 -11.40
C TYR A 35 -7.44 -1.31 -10.84
N TYR A 36 -7.24 -1.36 -9.52
CA TYR A 36 -6.21 -0.59 -8.82
C TYR A 36 -5.08 -1.52 -8.43
N LEU A 37 -3.89 -1.22 -8.91
CA LEU A 37 -2.64 -1.89 -8.57
C LEU A 37 -1.95 -1.11 -7.46
N PHE A 38 -2.05 -1.62 -6.23
CA PHE A 38 -1.33 -1.12 -5.09
C PHE A 38 0.06 -1.72 -5.07
N MET A 39 1.06 -0.90 -4.77
CA MET A 39 2.45 -1.35 -4.67
C MET A 39 3.18 -0.53 -3.62
N SER A 40 4.20 -1.11 -3.01
CA SER A 40 5.12 -0.33 -2.18
C SER A 40 6.33 0.14 -3.00
N LYS A 41 6.84 1.33 -2.69
CA LYS A 41 8.07 1.90 -3.27
C LYS A 41 8.94 2.48 -2.17
N GLY A 42 10.26 2.43 -2.36
CA GLY A 42 11.24 2.99 -1.43
C GLY A 42 12.02 1.92 -0.68
N SER A 43 12.97 2.34 0.15
CA SER A 43 13.77 1.41 0.94
C SER A 43 12.92 0.86 2.07
N CYS A 44 12.78 -0.47 2.14
CA CYS A 44 12.25 -1.16 3.31
C CYS A 44 13.40 -1.71 4.17
N CYS A 45 13.04 -2.06 5.39
CA CYS A 45 13.74 -3.05 6.20
C CYS A 45 15.10 -2.57 6.76
N GLY A 46 15.54 -3.14 7.88
CA GLY A 46 16.80 -2.74 8.52
C GLY A 46 16.86 -1.26 8.94
N TYR A 47 15.71 -0.64 9.24
CA TYR A 47 15.65 0.76 9.66
C TYR A 47 16.32 1.03 11.02
N ASP A 48 16.52 -0.01 11.81
CA ASP A 48 17.33 -0.04 13.03
C ASP A 48 18.83 0.16 12.74
N LYS A 49 19.30 -0.23 11.54
CA LYS A 49 20.69 -0.07 11.10
C LYS A 49 20.92 1.21 10.32
N LYS A 50 20.07 1.48 9.32
CA LYS A 50 20.20 2.65 8.44
C LYS A 50 18.83 3.10 7.95
N ARG A 51 18.49 4.36 8.24
CA ARG A 51 17.30 5.00 7.69
C ARG A 51 17.64 5.70 6.37
N PRO A 52 16.80 5.57 5.33
CA PRO A 52 16.96 6.33 4.11
C PRO A 52 16.67 7.83 4.35
N ALA A 53 17.03 8.69 3.39
CA ALA A 53 16.66 10.10 3.45
C ALA A 53 15.12 10.28 3.51
N PRO A 54 14.60 11.36 4.14
CA PRO A 54 13.16 11.60 4.22
C PRO A 54 12.47 11.55 2.85
N GLY A 55 11.36 10.83 2.77
CA GLY A 55 10.62 10.60 1.52
C GLY A 55 11.22 9.51 0.62
N LYS A 56 12.23 8.76 1.07
CA LYS A 56 12.79 7.59 0.37
C LYS A 56 12.51 6.28 1.09
N GLU A 57 11.99 6.34 2.31
CA GLU A 57 11.42 5.19 3.00
C GLU A 57 10.18 4.64 2.30
N TYR A 58 9.83 3.42 2.71
CA TYR A 58 8.73 2.66 2.14
C TYR A 58 7.40 3.42 2.19
N ARG A 59 6.67 3.40 1.09
CA ARG A 59 5.36 4.04 0.96
C ARG A 59 4.47 3.24 0.02
N ILE A 60 3.17 3.36 0.22
CA ILE A 60 2.16 2.70 -0.60
C ILE A 60 1.74 3.66 -1.71
N LEU A 61 1.80 3.15 -2.94
CA LEU A 61 1.36 3.82 -4.15
C LEU A 61 0.22 3.03 -4.79
N ALA A 62 -0.55 3.69 -5.64
CA ALA A 62 -1.54 3.07 -6.50
C ALA A 62 -1.45 3.56 -7.93
N CYS A 63 -1.75 2.65 -8.84
CA CYS A 63 -2.00 2.89 -10.25
C CYS A 63 -3.34 2.27 -10.61
N ARG A 64 -3.98 2.70 -11.70
CA ARG A 64 -5.24 2.09 -12.15
C ARG A 64 -5.23 1.79 -13.64
N SER A 65 -6.04 0.83 -14.02
CA SER A 65 -6.33 0.46 -15.41
C SER A 65 -7.77 -0.02 -15.54
N SER A 66 -8.36 0.14 -16.73
CA SER A 66 -9.63 -0.52 -17.07
C SER A 66 -9.44 -2.01 -17.42
N ASN A 67 -8.19 -2.47 -17.58
CA ASN A 67 -7.83 -3.87 -17.83
C ASN A 67 -7.01 -4.42 -16.66
N ALA A 68 -7.40 -5.59 -16.14
CA ALA A 68 -6.75 -6.25 -15.02
C ALA A 68 -5.27 -6.58 -15.27
N THR A 69 -4.86 -6.76 -16.53
CA THR A 69 -3.54 -7.33 -16.87
C THR A 69 -2.53 -6.32 -17.39
N GLY A 70 -2.88 -5.05 -17.60
CA GLY A 70 -1.95 -4.09 -18.19
C GLY A 70 -2.43 -2.65 -18.21
N SER A 71 -1.57 -1.77 -18.73
CA SER A 71 -1.85 -0.33 -18.90
C SER A 71 -2.17 0.42 -17.60
N PHE A 72 -1.53 0.02 -16.50
CA PHE A 72 -1.65 0.72 -15.22
C PHE A 72 -0.89 2.04 -15.26
N VAL A 73 -1.62 3.14 -15.10
CA VAL A 73 -1.09 4.49 -15.00
C VAL A 73 -1.44 5.08 -13.64
N ASP A 74 -0.70 6.10 -13.21
CA ASP A 74 -1.04 6.90 -12.04
C ASP A 74 -2.03 8.03 -12.36
N LYS A 75 -2.34 8.85 -11.35
CA LYS A 75 -3.26 9.99 -11.44
C LYS A 75 -2.83 11.04 -12.47
N ASP A 76 -1.55 11.15 -12.74
CA ASP A 76 -0.98 12.09 -13.71
C ASP A 76 -0.80 11.43 -15.10
N GLY A 77 -1.25 10.18 -15.25
CA GLY A 77 -1.18 9.42 -16.50
C GLY A 77 0.18 8.78 -16.78
N VAL A 78 1.09 8.77 -15.80
CA VAL A 78 2.42 8.18 -15.96
C VAL A 78 2.32 6.66 -15.83
N ASP A 79 2.90 5.95 -16.79
CA ASP A 79 3.01 4.49 -16.77
C ASP A 79 3.75 4.02 -15.52
N CYS A 80 3.14 3.11 -14.76
CA CYS A 80 3.74 2.58 -13.54
C CYS A 80 4.92 1.65 -13.80
N LYS A 81 5.07 1.12 -15.02
CA LYS A 81 6.32 0.51 -15.48
C LYS A 81 7.41 1.53 -15.78
N LYS A 82 7.12 2.83 -15.79
CA LYS A 82 8.09 3.91 -16.00
C LYS A 82 8.27 4.76 -14.75
N GLY A 83 7.94 4.20 -13.59
CA GLY A 83 8.14 4.84 -12.29
C GLY A 83 6.95 5.67 -11.80
N GLY A 84 5.84 5.69 -12.55
CA GLY A 84 4.55 6.24 -12.10
C GLY A 84 4.05 5.60 -10.81
N GLY A 85 3.14 6.29 -10.13
CA GLY A 85 2.43 5.79 -8.97
C GLY A 85 1.95 6.92 -8.07
N THR A 86 0.64 6.99 -7.85
CA THR A 86 0.02 7.97 -6.95
C THR A 86 0.20 7.54 -5.50
N VAL A 87 0.72 8.43 -4.66
CA VAL A 87 0.89 8.13 -3.22
C VAL A 87 -0.47 7.95 -2.55
N VAL A 88 -0.67 6.80 -1.91
CA VAL A 88 -1.83 6.50 -1.08
C VAL A 88 -1.50 6.71 0.39
N LEU A 89 -0.38 6.14 0.84
CA LEU A 89 0.06 6.27 2.23
C LEU A 89 1.59 6.36 2.30
N LYS A 90 2.09 7.34 3.04
CA LYS A 90 3.50 7.56 3.33
C LYS A 90 3.71 7.75 4.83
N SER A 91 4.96 7.85 5.26
CA SER A 91 5.25 8.14 6.66
C SER A 91 4.59 9.45 7.11
N HIS A 92 4.03 9.43 8.31
CA HIS A 92 3.37 10.55 8.99
C HIS A 92 3.30 10.23 10.49
N ASP A 93 3.37 11.24 11.34
CA ASP A 93 3.32 11.10 12.80
C ASP A 93 4.23 9.94 13.29
N ILE A 94 3.64 8.97 13.99
CA ILE A 94 4.36 7.79 14.50
C ILE A 94 4.51 6.67 13.47
N VAL A 95 3.84 6.76 12.33
CA VAL A 95 3.82 5.74 11.28
C VAL A 95 4.99 5.98 10.34
N TYR A 96 5.99 5.09 10.40
CA TYR A 96 7.17 5.16 9.53
C TYR A 96 7.23 3.99 8.56
N GLY A 97 7.47 4.30 7.29
CA GLY A 97 7.69 3.29 6.25
C GLY A 97 6.52 2.31 6.02
N PRO A 98 5.25 2.75 5.89
CA PRO A 98 4.13 1.85 5.68
C PRO A 98 4.23 1.12 4.33
N GLY A 99 3.93 -0.17 4.32
CA GLY A 99 3.86 -0.96 3.09
C GLY A 99 3.56 -2.44 3.30
N GLY A 100 3.84 -3.26 2.28
CA GLY A 100 3.46 -4.68 2.26
C GLY A 100 1.95 -4.86 2.35
N GLN A 101 1.24 -3.97 1.65
CA GLN A 101 -0.19 -3.80 1.80
C GLN A 101 -1.02 -4.82 1.05
N GLY A 102 -2.27 -4.97 1.49
CA GLY A 102 -3.35 -5.50 0.66
C GLY A 102 -4.63 -4.68 0.86
N VAL A 103 -5.63 -4.97 0.03
CA VAL A 103 -6.94 -4.33 0.13
C VAL A 103 -8.00 -5.40 0.29
N TYR A 104 -8.84 -5.23 1.31
CA TYR A 104 -9.93 -6.14 1.63
C TYR A 104 -11.26 -5.40 1.61
N ASN A 105 -12.28 -5.97 0.99
CA ASN A 105 -13.63 -5.39 1.06
C ASN A 105 -14.33 -5.90 2.31
N ASP A 106 -14.30 -5.11 3.37
CA ASP A 106 -14.91 -5.44 4.64
C ASP A 106 -16.45 -5.30 4.57
N PRO A 107 -17.22 -6.29 5.05
CA PRO A 107 -18.68 -6.25 4.98
C PRO A 107 -19.33 -5.06 5.69
N LYS A 108 -18.68 -4.50 6.70
CA LYS A 108 -19.20 -3.39 7.52
C LYS A 108 -18.59 -2.05 7.14
N HIS A 109 -17.34 -2.06 6.70
CA HIS A 109 -16.54 -0.85 6.53
C HIS A 109 -16.20 -0.53 5.08
N GLY A 110 -16.52 -1.43 4.14
CA GLY A 110 -16.15 -1.29 2.73
C GLY A 110 -14.66 -1.55 2.51
N PRO A 111 -14.04 -0.98 1.48
CA PRO A 111 -12.63 -1.19 1.18
C PRO A 111 -11.71 -0.73 2.31
N ILE A 112 -10.88 -1.65 2.79
CA ILE A 112 -9.87 -1.44 3.83
C ILE A 112 -8.48 -1.68 3.25
N LEU A 113 -7.58 -0.71 3.42
CA LEU A 113 -6.15 -0.88 3.22
C LEU A 113 -5.57 -1.44 4.52
N TYR A 114 -4.91 -2.59 4.47
CA TYR A 114 -4.12 -3.10 5.60
C TYR A 114 -2.65 -3.17 5.22
N TYR A 115 -1.75 -2.94 6.18
CA TYR A 115 -0.31 -2.82 5.93
C TYR A 115 0.48 -3.04 7.22
N HIS A 116 1.80 -3.20 7.09
CA HIS A 116 2.72 -3.08 8.22
C HIS A 116 3.42 -1.72 8.21
N TYR A 117 3.82 -1.26 9.39
CA TYR A 117 4.58 -0.02 9.57
C TYR A 117 5.50 -0.12 10.78
N VAL A 118 6.46 0.80 10.88
CA VAL A 118 7.25 1.01 12.10
C VAL A 118 6.58 2.08 12.95
N ASP A 119 6.27 1.74 14.20
CA ASP A 119 5.88 2.73 15.21
C ASP A 119 7.16 3.35 15.81
N THR A 120 7.38 4.63 15.49
CA THR A 120 8.59 5.35 15.90
C THR A 120 8.75 5.51 17.41
N THR A 121 7.69 5.26 18.19
CA THR A 121 7.71 5.32 19.66
C THR A 121 8.13 4.00 20.32
N ILE A 122 8.19 2.91 19.55
CA ILE A 122 8.49 1.57 20.06
C ILE A 122 9.89 1.13 19.65
N GLY A 123 10.21 1.26 18.36
CA GLY A 123 11.51 0.87 17.82
C GLY A 123 11.42 0.42 16.37
N TYR A 124 12.59 0.38 15.73
CA TYR A 124 12.73 0.24 14.27
C TYR A 124 13.14 -1.17 13.82
N ALA A 125 13.32 -2.10 14.76
CA ALA A 125 13.69 -3.47 14.43
C ALA A 125 12.54 -4.18 13.69
N ASP A 126 12.87 -5.13 12.80
CA ASP A 126 11.87 -5.82 11.98
C ASP A 126 10.79 -6.54 12.82
N GLY A 127 11.15 -7.10 13.98
CA GLY A 127 10.23 -7.74 14.91
C GLY A 127 9.29 -6.78 15.67
N GLN A 128 9.51 -5.46 15.57
CA GLN A 128 8.70 -4.43 16.25
C GLN A 128 7.69 -3.76 15.31
N LYS A 129 7.67 -4.15 14.03
CA LYS A 129 6.69 -3.66 13.06
C LYS A 129 5.26 -3.95 13.56
N ARG A 130 4.37 -2.98 13.33
CA ARG A 130 2.97 -3.03 13.75
C ARG A 130 2.07 -3.20 12.55
N PHE A 131 0.90 -3.78 12.81
CA PHE A 131 -0.19 -3.86 11.84
C PHE A 131 -1.01 -2.58 11.88
N GLY A 132 -1.28 -2.01 10.70
CA GLY A 132 -2.14 -0.84 10.53
C GLY A 132 -3.22 -1.10 9.49
N TRP A 133 -4.34 -0.40 9.61
CA TRP A 133 -5.38 -0.42 8.59
C TRP A 133 -6.14 0.91 8.54
N ASN A 134 -6.61 1.28 7.35
CA ASN A 134 -7.44 2.46 7.11
C ASN A 134 -8.58 2.12 6.16
N LYS A 135 -9.71 2.81 6.28
CA LYS A 135 -10.74 2.81 5.22
C LYS A 135 -10.18 3.51 3.98
N ILE A 136 -10.51 3.01 2.81
CA ILE A 136 -10.17 3.65 1.54
C ILE A 136 -11.41 4.33 0.99
N ASN A 137 -11.29 5.61 0.68
CA ASN A 137 -12.29 6.35 -0.07
C ASN A 137 -11.88 6.45 -1.54
N PHE A 138 -12.79 6.06 -2.44
CA PHE A 138 -12.61 6.14 -3.90
C PHE A 138 -13.46 7.24 -4.56
N SER A 139 -14.16 8.08 -3.80
CA SER A 139 -15.08 9.10 -4.34
C SER A 139 -14.39 10.14 -5.24
N SER A 140 -13.08 10.34 -5.09
CA SER A 140 -12.27 11.20 -5.95
C SER A 140 -11.84 10.53 -7.27
N GLY A 141 -12.19 9.26 -7.48
CA GLY A 141 -11.69 8.41 -8.56
C GLY A 141 -10.32 7.78 -8.29
N TRP A 142 -9.67 8.13 -7.17
CA TRP A 142 -8.40 7.54 -6.71
C TRP A 142 -8.52 7.14 -5.23
N PRO A 143 -7.79 6.09 -4.79
CA PRO A 143 -7.78 5.67 -3.39
C PRO A 143 -7.15 6.74 -2.50
N VAL A 144 -7.88 7.13 -1.47
CA VAL A 144 -7.45 8.06 -0.41
C VAL A 144 -7.72 7.40 0.94
N VAL A 145 -6.77 7.53 1.87
CA VAL A 145 -6.89 7.05 3.27
C VAL A 145 -6.87 8.20 4.26
#